data_AF-A0A3D9C832-F1
#
_entry.id   AF-A0A3D9C832-F1
#
_cell.length_a   1.000
_cell.length_b   1.000
_cell.length_c   1.000
_cell.angle_alpha   90.00
_cell.angle_beta   90.00
_cell.angle_gamma   90.00
#
_symmetry.space_group_name_H-M   'P 1'
#
loop_
_entity.id
_entity.type
_entity.pdbx_description
1 polymer ?
#
loop_
_entity_poly.entity_id
_entity_poly.type
_entity_poly.pdbx_seq_one_letter_code
_entity_poly.pdbx_strand_id
1 'polypeptide(L)'
;MTVDHSYQNTEGKKNPNDFIPKGYVINKYEGGISAEGWNEIKGDLNKDGLEDIVLIIKGTDKSRVIKDENRGELDRNRRGIIVLLNKGNYYELASKNYNCFSSENEDGGVYFAPELSVSIEKGNLHIDYGHGRYGSWGYTFRYQNGDMELIGYDSYSSRGPVPQYEVSINFLTKKKLTKDNLNKEDDGDHYEVKYKDTWEPIKVEQLIKLSEIRDFDELEFN
;
A
#
# COMPACT_ATOMS: atom_id res chain seq x y z
N MET A 1 -39.92 -33.63 -13.71
CA MET A 1 -39.50 -32.34 -13.14
C MET A 1 -38.02 -32.19 -13.45
N THR A 2 -37.70 -31.48 -14.52
CA THR A 2 -36.33 -31.12 -14.90
C THR A 2 -35.96 -29.88 -14.10
N VAL A 3 -34.91 -29.99 -13.29
CA VAL A 3 -34.35 -28.86 -12.55
C VAL A 3 -33.50 -28.07 -13.54
N ASP A 4 -33.96 -26.88 -13.88
CA ASP A 4 -33.23 -25.93 -14.72
C ASP A 4 -32.16 -25.26 -13.85
N HIS A 5 -30.90 -25.66 -14.03
CA HIS A 5 -29.77 -24.96 -13.44
C HIS A 5 -29.48 -23.74 -14.32
N SER A 6 -30.16 -22.63 -14.03
CA SER A 6 -29.79 -21.32 -14.57
C SER A 6 -28.41 -20.94 -14.02
N TYR A 7 -27.36 -21.22 -14.79
CA TYR A 7 -26.06 -20.61 -14.59
C TYR A 7 -26.24 -19.10 -14.78
N GLN A 8 -26.10 -18.33 -13.70
CA GLN A 8 -25.91 -16.89 -13.83
C GLN A 8 -24.60 -16.67 -14.59
N ASN A 9 -24.72 -16.33 -15.87
CA ASN A 9 -23.62 -15.92 -16.71
C ASN A 9 -23.15 -14.55 -16.19
N THR A 10 -22.28 -14.55 -15.18
CA THR A 10 -21.50 -13.38 -14.82
C THR A 10 -20.44 -13.24 -15.90
N GLU A 11 -20.80 -12.63 -17.03
CA GLU A 11 -19.80 -12.19 -17.99
C GLU A 11 -18.94 -11.15 -17.25
N GLY A 12 -17.80 -11.61 -16.73
CA GLY A 12 -16.88 -10.73 -16.02
C GLY A 12 -16.46 -9.56 -16.91
N LYS A 13 -16.07 -8.46 -16.28
CA LYS A 13 -15.70 -7.25 -17.00
C LYS A 13 -14.38 -7.48 -17.72
N LYS A 14 -14.36 -7.24 -19.03
CA LYS A 14 -13.16 -7.41 -19.86
C LYS A 14 -12.17 -6.26 -19.69
N ASN A 15 -12.66 -5.05 -19.40
CA ASN A 15 -11.82 -3.87 -19.24
C ASN A 15 -11.64 -3.54 -17.74
N PRO A 16 -10.40 -3.44 -17.23
CA PRO A 16 -10.13 -3.03 -15.85
C PRO A 16 -10.81 -1.70 -15.47
N ASN A 17 -10.94 -0.77 -16.41
CA ASN A 17 -11.55 0.54 -16.17
C ASN A 17 -13.03 0.45 -15.81
N ASP A 18 -13.71 -0.65 -16.18
CA ASP A 18 -15.11 -0.86 -15.85
C ASP A 18 -15.33 -1.04 -14.33
N PHE A 19 -14.27 -1.30 -13.55
CA PHE A 19 -14.32 -1.43 -12.09
C PHE A 19 -14.21 -0.09 -11.35
N ILE A 20 -13.90 1.00 -12.04
CA ILE A 20 -13.74 2.31 -11.42
C ILE A 20 -15.14 2.88 -11.10
N PRO A 21 -15.44 3.18 -9.83
CA PRO A 21 -16.73 3.73 -9.45
C PRO A 21 -16.89 5.19 -9.91
N LYS A 22 -18.13 5.63 -10.08
CA LYS A 22 -18.44 7.04 -10.34
C LYS A 22 -17.86 7.92 -9.24
N GLY A 23 -17.27 9.05 -9.63
CA GLY A 23 -16.62 9.99 -8.70
C GLY A 23 -15.16 9.66 -8.42
N TYR A 24 -14.58 8.72 -9.18
CA TYR A 24 -13.16 8.37 -9.12
C TYR A 24 -12.54 8.35 -10.50
N VAL A 25 -11.23 8.54 -10.56
CA VAL A 25 -10.39 8.41 -11.76
C VAL A 25 -9.16 7.56 -11.44
N ILE A 26 -8.53 6.97 -12.46
CA ILE A 26 -7.23 6.29 -12.28
C ILE A 26 -6.21 7.33 -11.82
N ASN A 27 -5.47 6.99 -10.77
CA ASN A 27 -4.34 7.74 -10.29
C ASN A 27 -3.06 7.01 -10.70
N LYS A 28 -2.28 7.67 -11.55
CA LYS A 28 -0.92 7.25 -11.91
C LYS A 28 0.06 8.11 -11.15
N TYR A 29 1.27 7.60 -10.96
CA TYR A 29 2.32 8.33 -10.29
C TYR A 29 3.56 8.32 -11.17
N GLU A 30 4.17 9.49 -11.37
CA GLU A 30 5.35 9.63 -12.24
C GLU A 30 6.66 9.29 -11.50
N GLY A 31 6.60 9.10 -10.18
CA GLY A 31 7.75 8.94 -9.33
C GLY A 31 8.09 10.24 -8.61
N GLY A 32 8.84 10.11 -7.52
CA GLY A 32 9.28 11.24 -6.71
C GLY A 32 10.69 11.03 -6.17
N ILE A 33 10.98 11.68 -5.06
CA ILE A 33 12.31 11.65 -4.43
C ILE A 33 12.60 10.28 -3.82
N SER A 34 11.58 9.59 -3.36
CA SER A 34 11.66 8.38 -2.52
C SER A 34 10.75 7.23 -2.96
N ALA A 35 10.00 7.39 -4.05
CA ALA A 35 9.21 6.32 -4.65
C ALA A 35 9.32 6.33 -6.18
N GLU A 36 9.37 5.14 -6.77
CA GLU A 36 9.30 4.97 -8.22
C GLU A 36 7.88 5.24 -8.74
N GLY A 37 7.78 5.67 -10.00
CA GLY A 37 6.49 5.88 -10.65
C GLY A 37 5.80 4.57 -11.04
N TRP A 38 4.47 4.59 -11.08
CA TRP A 38 3.66 3.50 -11.64
C TRP A 38 2.58 4.04 -12.57
N ASN A 39 2.52 3.45 -13.76
CA ASN A 39 1.48 3.69 -14.76
C ASN A 39 0.50 2.52 -14.88
N GLU A 40 1.02 1.30 -14.75
CA GLU A 40 0.29 0.03 -14.69
C GLU A 40 0.96 -0.84 -13.64
N ILE A 41 0.18 -1.42 -12.73
CA ILE A 41 0.69 -2.34 -11.71
C ILE A 41 0.16 -3.73 -12.09
N LYS A 42 1.07 -4.60 -12.51
CA LYS A 42 0.77 -5.95 -12.99
C LYS A 42 1.66 -6.99 -12.35
N GLY A 43 1.13 -8.19 -12.20
CA GLY A 43 1.86 -9.35 -11.70
C GLY A 43 0.89 -10.44 -11.28
N ASP A 44 1.39 -11.65 -11.16
CA ASP A 44 0.59 -12.84 -10.84
C ASP A 44 0.42 -12.97 -9.31
N LEU A 45 -0.70 -12.49 -8.76
CA LEU A 45 -1.00 -12.43 -7.32
C LEU A 45 -1.50 -13.76 -6.78
N ASN A 46 -2.21 -14.54 -7.60
CA ASN A 46 -2.79 -15.83 -7.20
C ASN A 46 -2.00 -17.05 -7.68
N LYS A 47 -0.89 -16.82 -8.40
CA LYS A 47 0.06 -17.82 -8.90
C LYS A 47 -0.55 -18.77 -9.92
N ASP A 48 -1.50 -18.30 -10.72
CA ASP A 48 -2.13 -19.09 -11.79
C ASP A 48 -1.45 -18.94 -13.15
N GLY A 49 -0.40 -18.12 -13.24
CA GLY A 49 0.37 -17.85 -14.45
C GLY A 49 -0.19 -16.73 -15.32
N LEU A 50 -1.28 -16.08 -14.91
CA LEU A 50 -1.83 -14.90 -15.57
C LEU A 50 -1.43 -13.62 -14.82
N GLU A 51 -1.12 -12.56 -15.55
CA GLU A 51 -0.85 -11.27 -14.93
C GLU A 51 -2.16 -10.61 -14.49
N ASP A 52 -2.28 -10.40 -13.18
CA ASP A 52 -3.35 -9.65 -12.53
C ASP A 52 -3.07 -8.14 -12.63
N ILE A 53 -4.08 -7.33 -12.29
CA ILE A 53 -4.00 -5.87 -12.37
C ILE A 53 -4.37 -5.24 -11.03
N VAL A 54 -3.56 -4.26 -10.61
CA VAL A 54 -3.88 -3.37 -9.50
C VAL A 54 -4.06 -1.95 -10.04
N LEU A 55 -5.18 -1.32 -9.67
CA LEU A 55 -5.49 0.07 -10.01
C LEU A 55 -5.42 0.91 -8.75
N ILE A 56 -4.70 2.03 -8.83
CA ILE A 56 -4.85 3.12 -7.86
C ILE A 56 -5.85 4.10 -8.43
N ILE A 57 -6.80 4.53 -7.60
CA ILE A 57 -7.84 5.49 -7.97
C ILE A 57 -7.80 6.69 -7.03
N LYS A 58 -8.27 7.85 -7.49
CA LYS A 58 -8.43 9.07 -6.67
C LYS A 58 -9.85 9.60 -6.80
N GLY A 59 -10.42 10.05 -5.69
CA GLY A 59 -11.72 10.73 -5.68
C GLY A 59 -11.68 12.04 -6.49
N THR A 60 -12.84 12.52 -6.94
CA THR A 60 -12.95 13.75 -7.74
C THR A 60 -13.89 14.79 -7.12
N ASP A 61 -14.06 14.77 -5.80
CA ASP A 61 -14.89 15.75 -5.11
C ASP A 61 -14.23 17.13 -5.16
N LYS A 62 -14.91 18.08 -5.81
CA LYS A 62 -14.44 19.46 -5.95
C LYS A 62 -14.34 20.20 -4.62
N SER A 63 -15.08 19.79 -3.59
CA SER A 63 -14.98 20.39 -2.26
C SER A 63 -13.66 20.04 -1.54
N ARG A 64 -12.96 19.00 -2.03
CA ARG A 64 -11.64 18.57 -1.54
C ARG A 64 -10.49 19.24 -2.28
N VAL A 65 -10.78 20.09 -3.27
CA VAL A 65 -9.78 20.93 -3.91
C VAL A 65 -9.69 22.24 -3.14
N ILE A 66 -8.53 22.51 -2.55
CA ILE A 66 -8.27 23.67 -1.71
C ILE A 66 -7.27 24.61 -2.39
N LYS A 67 -7.27 25.88 -1.96
CA LYS A 67 -6.24 26.83 -2.33
C LYS A 67 -5.32 27.05 -1.14
N ASP A 68 -4.11 26.50 -1.25
CA ASP A 68 -3.02 26.73 -0.32
C ASP A 68 -2.31 28.06 -0.65
N GLU A 69 -1.89 28.78 0.40
CA GLU A 69 -1.27 30.10 0.25
C GLU A 69 0.07 30.05 -0.50
N ASN A 70 0.83 28.95 -0.36
CA ASN A 70 2.18 28.82 -0.90
C ASN A 70 2.25 27.86 -2.09
N ARG A 71 1.45 26.79 -2.08
CA ARG A 71 1.47 25.70 -3.08
C ARG A 71 0.42 25.86 -4.18
N GLY A 72 -0.50 26.82 -4.04
CA GLY A 72 -1.57 27.04 -5.01
C GLY A 72 -2.72 26.05 -4.85
N GLU A 73 -3.30 25.60 -5.96
CA GLU A 73 -4.44 24.68 -5.92
C GLU A 73 -3.97 23.25 -5.62
N LEU A 74 -4.51 22.66 -4.55
CA LEU A 74 -4.18 21.31 -4.09
C LEU A 74 -5.43 20.44 -4.07
N ASP A 75 -5.40 19.32 -4.79
CA ASP A 75 -6.43 18.30 -4.73
C ASP A 75 -6.16 17.33 -3.58
N ARG A 76 -6.93 17.45 -2.49
CA ARG A 76 -6.88 16.62 -1.26
C ARG A 76 -7.91 15.50 -1.25
N ASN A 77 -8.37 15.07 -2.42
CA ASN A 77 -9.15 13.83 -2.52
C ASN A 77 -8.30 12.63 -2.09
N ARG A 78 -8.91 11.72 -1.32
CA ARG A 78 -8.27 10.47 -0.92
C ARG A 78 -8.09 9.54 -2.13
N ARG A 79 -7.09 8.66 -2.00
CA ARG A 79 -6.78 7.63 -2.98
C ARG A 79 -7.23 6.26 -2.47
N GLY A 80 -7.39 5.32 -3.38
CA GLY A 80 -7.80 3.96 -3.10
C GLY A 80 -7.17 2.97 -4.05
N ILE A 81 -7.48 1.70 -3.84
CA ILE A 81 -6.95 0.55 -4.56
C ILE A 81 -8.07 -0.39 -5.01
N ILE A 82 -7.91 -0.97 -6.20
CA ILE A 82 -8.73 -2.07 -6.71
C ILE A 82 -7.77 -3.16 -7.20
N VAL A 83 -7.97 -4.39 -6.74
CA VAL A 83 -7.20 -5.57 -7.12
C VAL A 83 -8.07 -6.47 -7.98
N LEU A 84 -7.62 -6.78 -9.19
CA LEU A 84 -8.35 -7.52 -10.19
C LEU A 84 -7.57 -8.76 -10.60
N LEU A 85 -8.18 -9.94 -10.43
CA LEU A 85 -7.61 -11.19 -10.91
C LEU A 85 -7.97 -11.41 -12.37
N ASN A 86 -6.97 -11.76 -13.16
CA ASN A 86 -7.14 -12.10 -14.56
C ASN A 86 -7.66 -13.54 -14.70
N LYS A 87 -8.77 -13.73 -15.40
CA LYS A 87 -9.34 -15.05 -15.71
C LYS A 87 -9.12 -15.46 -17.17
N GLY A 88 -8.18 -14.82 -17.85
CA GLY A 88 -7.79 -15.03 -19.24
C GLY A 88 -8.64 -14.22 -20.22
N ASN A 89 -9.97 -14.28 -20.11
CA ASN A 89 -10.91 -13.57 -20.99
C ASN A 89 -11.70 -12.45 -20.31
N TYR A 90 -11.64 -12.35 -18.98
CA TYR A 90 -12.23 -11.28 -18.17
C TYR A 90 -11.44 -11.06 -16.88
N TYR A 91 -11.76 -10.00 -16.15
CA TYR A 91 -11.25 -9.74 -14.81
C TYR A 91 -12.32 -9.97 -13.74
N GLU A 92 -11.88 -10.49 -12.60
CA GLU A 92 -12.67 -10.67 -11.39
C GLU A 92 -12.14 -9.74 -10.29
N LEU A 93 -13.05 -9.15 -9.50
CA LEU A 93 -12.67 -8.31 -8.37
C LEU A 93 -12.15 -9.19 -7.22
N ALA A 94 -10.87 -9.09 -6.87
CA ALA A 94 -10.28 -9.78 -5.72
C ALA A 94 -10.41 -8.96 -4.43
N SER A 95 -10.13 -7.66 -4.51
CA SER A 95 -10.21 -6.76 -3.36
C SER A 95 -10.41 -5.33 -3.81
N LYS A 96 -10.96 -4.49 -2.94
CA LYS A 96 -11.09 -3.05 -3.18
C LYS A 96 -11.15 -2.28 -1.89
N ASN A 97 -10.59 -1.09 -1.92
CA ASN A 97 -10.73 -0.09 -0.88
C ASN A 97 -10.57 1.31 -1.49
N TYR A 98 -11.66 2.08 -1.56
CA TYR A 98 -11.70 3.26 -2.43
C TYR A 98 -11.04 4.51 -1.83
N ASN A 99 -10.80 4.55 -0.53
CA ASN A 99 -10.35 5.74 0.18
C ASN A 99 -9.34 5.44 1.30
N CYS A 100 -8.64 4.31 1.27
CA CYS A 100 -7.70 3.94 2.32
C CYS A 100 -6.41 4.77 2.34
N PHE A 101 -6.05 5.43 1.25
CA PHE A 101 -4.81 6.21 1.17
C PHE A 101 -5.08 7.72 1.27
N SER A 102 -4.21 8.42 1.98
CA SER A 102 -4.11 9.88 1.96
C SER A 102 -3.82 10.42 0.55
N SER A 103 -4.03 11.72 0.32
CA SER A 103 -3.60 12.36 -0.93
C SER A 103 -2.07 12.50 -0.98
N GLU A 104 -1.51 12.47 -2.18
CA GLU A 104 -0.15 12.94 -2.47
C GLU A 104 0.06 14.42 -2.10
N ASN A 105 -1.02 15.20 -1.96
CA ASN A 105 -0.98 16.60 -1.59
C ASN A 105 -1.16 16.85 -0.10
N GLU A 106 -1.06 15.83 0.76
CA GLU A 106 -1.08 16.03 2.22
C GLU A 106 0.04 16.98 2.70
N ASP A 107 -0.04 17.39 3.97
CA ASP A 107 1.03 18.17 4.61
C ASP A 107 2.10 17.20 5.13
N GLY A 108 3.34 17.36 4.68
CA GLY A 108 4.50 16.60 5.15
C GLY A 108 5.20 17.25 6.35
N GLY A 109 4.61 18.30 6.93
CA GLY A 109 5.18 19.12 7.99
C GLY A 109 6.37 19.92 7.47
N VAL A 110 7.55 19.67 8.05
CA VAL A 110 8.80 20.35 7.65
C VAL A 110 9.36 19.77 6.34
N TYR A 111 8.74 18.73 5.78
CA TYR A 111 9.21 18.05 4.57
C TYR A 111 8.06 17.74 3.60
N PHE A 112 8.33 16.92 2.56
CA PHE A 112 7.30 16.51 1.61
C PHE A 112 6.41 15.41 2.19
N ALA A 113 5.16 15.30 1.73
CA ALA A 113 4.26 14.25 2.17
C ALA A 113 4.76 12.87 1.70
N PRO A 114 4.69 11.81 2.53
CA PRO A 114 5.15 10.48 2.18
C PRO A 114 4.68 10.01 0.80
N GLU A 115 5.63 9.56 -0.02
CA GLU A 115 5.37 9.11 -1.38
C GLU A 115 4.99 7.63 -1.36
N LEU A 116 3.78 7.33 -1.80
CA LEU A 116 3.28 5.97 -1.99
C LEU A 116 4.13 5.27 -3.07
N SER A 117 4.25 3.95 -3.00
CA SER A 117 4.73 3.04 -4.04
C SER A 117 3.92 1.75 -3.98
N VAL A 118 3.51 1.21 -5.13
CA VAL A 118 2.73 -0.02 -5.18
C VAL A 118 3.29 -0.94 -6.25
N SER A 119 3.60 -2.17 -5.85
CA SER A 119 4.23 -3.15 -6.73
C SER A 119 3.75 -4.57 -6.44
N ILE A 120 4.03 -5.49 -7.36
CA ILE A 120 3.75 -6.92 -7.18
C ILE A 120 5.07 -7.68 -7.32
N GLU A 121 5.45 -8.41 -6.26
CA GLU A 121 6.65 -9.23 -6.26
C GLU A 121 6.34 -10.62 -5.72
N LYS A 122 6.71 -11.67 -6.48
CA LYS A 122 6.62 -13.09 -6.07
C LYS A 122 5.20 -13.49 -5.58
N GLY A 123 4.18 -12.90 -6.19
CA GLY A 123 2.77 -13.12 -5.86
C GLY A 123 2.29 -12.51 -4.55
N ASN A 124 2.97 -11.45 -4.09
CA ASN A 124 2.45 -10.59 -3.03
C ASN A 124 2.34 -9.15 -3.57
N LEU A 125 1.34 -8.42 -3.06
CA LEU A 125 1.16 -7.00 -3.29
C LEU A 125 1.94 -6.23 -2.22
N HIS A 126 2.83 -5.35 -2.65
CA HIS A 126 3.60 -4.46 -1.81
C HIS A 126 3.03 -3.05 -1.91
N ILE A 127 2.79 -2.44 -0.75
CA ILE A 127 2.35 -1.06 -0.60
C ILE A 127 3.37 -0.39 0.32
N ASP A 128 4.19 0.49 -0.23
CA ASP A 128 5.31 1.12 0.45
C ASP A 128 5.16 2.63 0.47
N TYR A 129 5.79 3.27 1.45
CA TYR A 129 5.87 4.71 1.60
C TYR A 129 7.32 5.12 1.80
N GLY A 130 7.79 6.03 0.96
CA GLY A 130 9.06 6.71 1.11
C GLY A 130 8.87 8.10 1.71
N HIS A 131 9.68 8.45 2.71
CA HIS A 131 9.68 9.78 3.32
C HIS A 131 11.10 10.37 3.38
N GLY A 132 11.91 10.04 2.37
CA GLY A 132 13.30 10.48 2.21
C GLY A 132 14.12 10.32 3.49
N ARG A 133 14.60 11.44 4.04
CA ARG A 133 15.49 11.48 5.22
C ARG A 133 14.86 11.04 6.55
N TYR A 134 13.57 10.78 6.56
CA TYR A 134 12.85 10.27 7.73
C TYR A 134 12.65 8.75 7.68
N GLY A 135 12.91 8.14 6.52
CA GLY A 135 12.86 6.70 6.32
C GLY A 135 11.69 6.26 5.44
N SER A 136 11.21 5.04 5.67
CA SER A 136 10.18 4.38 4.87
C SER A 136 9.42 3.33 5.68
N TRP A 137 8.25 2.94 5.20
CA TRP A 137 7.52 1.79 5.73
C TRP A 137 6.71 1.12 4.63
N GLY A 138 6.35 -0.13 4.84
CA GLY A 138 5.72 -0.95 3.82
C GLY A 138 4.91 -2.09 4.37
N TYR A 139 3.93 -2.50 3.59
CA TYR A 139 2.96 -3.53 3.90
C TYR A 139 2.98 -4.59 2.80
N THR A 140 3.09 -5.85 3.20
CA THR A 140 3.03 -6.98 2.27
C THR A 140 1.69 -7.69 2.42
N PHE A 141 0.93 -7.74 1.34
CA PHE A 141 -0.36 -8.44 1.27
C PHE A 141 -0.29 -9.67 0.38
N ARG A 142 -1.00 -10.72 0.77
CA ARG A 142 -1.16 -11.94 -0.02
C ARG A 142 -2.62 -12.18 -0.34
N TYR A 143 -2.91 -12.56 -1.58
CA TYR A 143 -4.25 -13.02 -1.93
C TYR A 143 -4.53 -14.38 -1.29
N GLN A 144 -5.50 -14.44 -0.37
CA GLN A 144 -5.96 -15.67 0.28
C GLN A 144 -7.33 -15.46 0.90
N ASN A 145 -8.09 -16.53 1.09
CA ASN A 145 -9.42 -16.49 1.72
C ASN A 145 -10.40 -15.49 1.06
N GLY A 146 -10.23 -15.21 -0.24
CA GLY A 146 -11.08 -14.31 -1.01
C GLY A 146 -10.78 -12.82 -0.85
N ASP A 147 -9.63 -12.44 -0.27
CA ASP A 147 -9.18 -11.04 -0.16
C ASP A 147 -7.64 -10.95 -0.14
N MET A 148 -7.11 -9.74 -0.06
CA MET A 148 -5.71 -9.44 0.21
C MET A 148 -5.51 -9.32 1.73
N GLU A 149 -4.85 -10.30 2.33
CA GLU A 149 -4.57 -10.32 3.77
C GLU A 149 -3.14 -9.83 4.05
N LEU A 150 -2.99 -8.96 5.06
CA LEU A 150 -1.72 -8.40 5.50
C LEU A 150 -0.86 -9.48 6.16
N ILE A 151 0.27 -9.82 5.55
CA ILE A 151 1.18 -10.88 6.03
C ILE A 151 2.52 -10.35 6.55
N GLY A 152 2.89 -9.13 6.19
CA GLY A 152 4.13 -8.49 6.65
C GLY A 152 4.01 -6.98 6.76
N TYR A 153 4.82 -6.41 7.66
CA TYR A 153 5.04 -4.98 7.77
C TYR A 153 6.53 -4.74 8.05
N ASP A 154 7.12 -3.81 7.32
CA ASP A 154 8.52 -3.41 7.49
C ASP A 154 8.61 -1.90 7.57
N SER A 155 9.44 -1.37 8.47
CA SER A 155 9.70 0.06 8.55
C SER A 155 11.14 0.35 8.89
N TYR A 156 11.61 1.46 8.38
CA TYR A 156 12.92 2.02 8.57
C TYR A 156 12.76 3.49 8.92
N SER A 157 13.42 3.94 9.98
CA SER A 157 13.43 5.34 10.38
C SER A 157 14.84 5.87 10.39
N SER A 158 14.99 7.14 9.99
CA SER A 158 16.27 7.84 9.97
C SER A 158 16.13 9.28 10.42
N ARG A 159 17.25 9.85 10.87
CA ARG A 159 17.43 11.29 11.12
C ARG A 159 18.50 11.80 10.18
N GLY A 160 18.10 12.21 8.97
CA GLY A 160 19.08 12.54 7.95
C GLY A 160 19.82 11.28 7.50
N PRO A 161 21.16 11.26 7.48
CA PRO A 161 21.92 10.07 7.11
C PRO A 161 21.92 9.00 8.21
N VAL A 162 21.51 9.33 9.44
CA VAL A 162 21.71 8.46 10.61
C VAL A 162 20.51 7.52 10.82
N PRO A 163 20.65 6.20 10.61
CA PRO A 163 19.60 5.22 10.90
C PRO A 163 19.18 5.27 12.37
N GLN A 164 17.89 5.11 12.63
CA GLN A 164 17.35 5.14 13.98
C GLN A 164 16.84 3.75 14.38
N TYR A 165 15.81 3.28 13.70
CA TYR A 165 15.17 1.99 13.97
C TYR A 165 14.80 1.28 12.68
N GLU A 166 14.89 -0.06 12.71
CA GLU A 166 14.19 -0.94 11.77
C GLU A 166 13.20 -1.79 12.54
N VAL A 167 11.98 -1.92 12.03
CA VAL A 167 10.97 -2.84 12.56
C VAL A 167 10.51 -3.75 11.43
N SER A 168 10.47 -5.06 11.68
CA SER A 168 9.93 -6.06 10.77
C SER A 168 8.95 -6.96 11.51
N ILE A 169 7.74 -7.09 10.99
CA ILE A 169 6.67 -7.89 11.55
C ILE A 169 6.25 -8.92 10.52
N ASN A 170 6.24 -10.19 10.94
CA ASN A 170 5.68 -11.27 10.16
C ASN A 170 4.42 -11.79 10.87
N PHE A 171 3.25 -11.41 10.35
CA PHE A 171 1.96 -11.73 10.96
C PHE A 171 1.62 -13.23 10.91
N LEU A 172 2.18 -13.97 9.94
CA LEU A 172 2.01 -15.42 9.83
C LEU A 172 2.75 -16.18 10.94
N THR A 173 3.98 -15.76 11.24
CA THR A 173 4.79 -16.35 12.33
C THR A 173 4.55 -15.70 13.68
N LYS A 174 3.80 -14.58 13.70
CA LYS A 174 3.49 -13.77 14.88
C LYS A 174 4.74 -13.28 15.61
N LYS A 175 5.75 -12.88 14.84
CA LYS A 175 7.02 -12.38 15.34
C LYS A 175 7.28 -10.96 14.87
N LYS A 176 7.83 -10.16 15.76
CA LYS A 176 8.34 -8.82 15.49
C LYS A 176 9.82 -8.77 15.84
N LEU A 177 10.61 -8.18 14.94
CA LEU A 177 11.99 -7.78 15.15
C LEU A 177 12.02 -6.27 15.23
N THR A 178 12.64 -5.74 16.28
CA THR A 178 13.04 -4.34 16.36
C THR A 178 14.56 -4.28 16.40
N LYS A 179 15.18 -3.57 15.46
CA LYS A 179 16.61 -3.22 15.50
C LYS A 179 16.75 -1.78 15.93
N ASP A 180 17.37 -1.59 17.08
CA ASP A 180 17.62 -0.29 17.68
C ASP A 180 19.06 0.14 17.40
N ASN A 181 19.29 1.22 16.65
CA ASN A 181 20.65 1.74 16.47
C ASN A 181 21.15 2.35 17.79
N LEU A 182 22.24 1.84 18.33
CA LEU A 182 22.83 2.33 19.57
C LEU A 182 23.58 3.66 19.39
N ASN A 183 23.87 4.05 18.15
CA ASN A 183 24.60 5.27 17.79
C ASN A 183 23.69 6.35 17.17
N LYS A 184 22.41 6.41 17.56
CA LYS A 184 21.40 7.36 17.02
C LYS A 184 21.76 8.84 17.13
N GLU A 185 22.55 9.17 18.15
CA GLU A 185 22.94 10.55 18.46
C GLU A 185 24.21 11.00 17.75
N ASP A 186 24.85 10.10 16.98
CA ASP A 186 26.00 10.48 16.16
C ASP A 186 25.56 11.52 15.11
N ASP A 187 26.32 12.62 15.02
CA ASP A 187 26.10 13.72 14.08
C ASP A 187 27.32 13.92 13.15
N GLY A 188 28.31 13.02 13.22
CA GLY A 188 29.53 13.10 12.44
C GLY A 188 29.40 12.58 11.01
N ASP A 189 30.28 13.06 10.13
CA ASP A 189 30.41 12.62 8.73
C ASP A 189 30.82 11.14 8.57
N HIS A 190 31.17 10.47 9.67
CA HIS A 190 31.64 9.08 9.74
C HIS A 190 30.86 8.28 10.79
N TYR A 191 29.53 8.29 10.72
CA TYR A 191 28.71 7.54 11.64
C TYR A 191 28.86 6.02 11.45
N GLU A 192 28.95 5.29 12.55
CA GLU A 192 28.93 3.82 12.55
C GLU A 192 27.55 3.30 12.96
N VAL A 193 26.99 2.36 12.22
CA VAL A 193 25.72 1.72 12.57
C VAL A 193 25.97 0.54 13.49
N LYS A 194 25.32 0.53 14.65
CA LYS A 194 25.39 -0.60 15.58
C LYS A 194 24.00 -0.94 16.09
N TYR A 195 23.42 -2.03 15.58
CA TYR A 195 22.09 -2.46 15.99
C TYR A 195 22.09 -3.36 17.22
N LYS A 196 21.10 -3.14 18.07
CA LYS A 196 20.64 -4.10 19.06
C LYS A 196 19.29 -4.67 18.61
N ASP A 197 19.27 -5.97 18.38
CA ASP A 197 18.08 -6.68 17.95
C ASP A 197 17.25 -7.11 19.17
N THR A 198 15.93 -6.91 19.08
CA THR A 198 14.95 -7.39 20.05
C THR A 198 13.85 -8.14 19.30
N TRP A 199 13.60 -9.39 19.72
CA TRP A 199 12.55 -10.23 19.17
C TRP A 199 11.41 -10.37 20.18
N GLU A 200 10.19 -10.16 19.73
CA GLU A 200 8.99 -10.30 20.55
C GLU A 200 7.86 -11.02 19.80
N PRO A 201 7.06 -11.84 20.48
CA PRO A 201 5.82 -12.37 19.92
C PRO A 201 4.77 -11.26 19.86
N ILE A 202 3.91 -11.30 18.84
CA ILE A 202 2.77 -10.39 18.72
C ILE A 202 1.44 -11.16 18.75
N LYS A 203 0.37 -10.48 19.16
CA LYS A 203 -0.97 -11.07 19.18
C LYS A 203 -1.66 -10.85 17.84
N VAL A 204 -1.83 -11.93 17.08
CA VAL A 204 -2.59 -11.93 15.81
C VAL A 204 -3.69 -12.97 15.91
N GLU A 205 -4.95 -12.52 16.02
CA GLU A 205 -6.12 -13.40 16.00
C GLU A 205 -6.58 -13.66 14.56
N GLN A 206 -6.63 -12.59 13.75
CA GLN A 206 -6.96 -12.63 12.34
C GLN A 206 -6.05 -11.66 11.58
N LEU A 207 -5.72 -11.99 10.33
CA LEU A 207 -4.99 -11.08 9.45
C LEU A 207 -5.91 -9.96 8.98
N ILE A 208 -5.39 -8.74 8.97
CA ILE A 208 -6.11 -7.55 8.49
C ILE A 208 -6.30 -7.68 6.98
N LYS A 209 -7.52 -7.47 6.50
CA LYS A 209 -7.82 -7.45 5.07
C LYS A 209 -7.66 -6.05 4.50
N LEU A 210 -7.13 -5.94 3.29
CA LEU A 210 -7.00 -4.68 2.57
C LEU A 210 -8.34 -3.93 2.46
N SER A 211 -9.43 -4.67 2.25
CA SER A 211 -10.79 -4.10 2.15
C SER A 211 -11.33 -3.53 3.47
N GLU A 212 -10.74 -3.90 4.62
CA GLU A 212 -11.19 -3.50 5.96
C GLU A 212 -10.37 -2.34 6.54
N ILE A 213 -9.24 -1.98 5.92
CA ILE A 213 -8.39 -0.87 6.36
C ILE A 213 -9.12 0.45 6.15
N ARG A 214 -9.37 1.20 7.22
CA ARG A 214 -10.03 2.51 7.11
C ARG A 214 -9.11 3.58 6.57
N ASP A 215 -7.90 3.63 7.12
CA ASP A 215 -6.86 4.57 6.79
C ASP A 215 -5.50 3.92 7.03
N PHE A 216 -4.61 3.96 6.05
CA PHE A 216 -3.23 3.47 6.23
C PHE A 216 -2.43 4.33 7.21
N ASP A 217 -2.77 5.62 7.34
CA ASP A 217 -2.08 6.54 8.24
C ASP A 217 -2.39 6.25 9.72
N GLU A 218 -3.44 5.46 10.01
CA GLU A 218 -3.88 5.08 11.36
C GLU A 218 -3.55 3.61 11.70
N LEU A 219 -2.82 2.89 10.85
CA LEU A 219 -2.46 1.50 11.10
C LEU A 219 -1.32 1.40 12.13
N GLU A 220 -1.65 0.88 13.31
CA GLU A 220 -0.69 0.59 14.36
C GLU A 220 -0.63 -0.91 14.68
N PHE A 221 0.57 -1.41 14.98
CA PHE A 221 0.82 -2.81 15.32
C PHE A 221 1.46 -2.89 16.71
N ASN A 222 0.64 -3.22 17.71
CA ASN A 222 1.05 -3.40 19.10
C ASN A 222 1.39 -4.86 19.42
#